data_AF-A0A843FAM3-F1
#
_entry.id   AF-A0A843FAM3-F1
#
_cell.length_a   1.000
_cell.length_b   1.000
_cell.length_c   1.000
_cell.angle_alpha   90.00
_cell.angle_beta   90.00
_cell.angle_gamma   90.00
#
_symmetry.space_group_name_H-M   'P 1'
#
loop_
_entity.id
_entity.type
_entity.pdbx_description
1 polymer ?
#
loop_
_entity_poly.entity_id
_entity_poly.type
_entity_poly.pdbx_seq_one_letter_code
_entity_poly.pdbx_strand_id
1 'polypeptide(L)' 'MSNIIFISGTPCTGKTTVSEILAGKLNWELVKVNDLAISNNLVLGIDEDKGYKVIDIDALNELLLDIISKTDNL' A
#
# COMPACT_ATOMS: atom_id res chain seq x y z
N MET A 1 15.99 -6.13 -10.66
CA MET A 1 15.87 -4.76 -10.13
C MET A 1 14.62 -4.15 -10.71
N SER A 2 13.54 -4.38 -9.99
CA SER A 2 12.20 -3.95 -10.31
C SER A 2 12.08 -2.44 -10.07
N ASN A 3 11.41 -1.74 -10.99
CA ASN A 3 11.14 -0.32 -10.84
C ASN A 3 9.92 -0.15 -9.93
N ILE A 4 10.03 0.68 -8.90
CA ILE A 4 8.96 0.91 -7.92
C ILE A 4 8.57 2.38 -7.94
N ILE A 5 7.27 2.66 -7.98
CA ILE A 5 6.73 4.02 -7.88
C ILE A 5 5.86 4.09 -6.63
N PHE A 6 6.24 4.97 -5.70
CA PHE A 6 5.45 5.25 -4.51
C PHE A 6 4.63 6.53 -4.70
N ILE A 7 3.31 6.43 -4.55
CA ILE A 7 2.39 7.56 -4.70
C ILE A 7 1.84 7.94 -3.33
N SER A 8 2.25 9.11 -2.85
CA SER A 8 1.81 9.68 -1.57
C SER A 8 1.19 11.07 -1.75
N GLY A 9 0.67 11.64 -0.66
CA GLY A 9 -0.05 12.91 -0.63
C GLY A 9 -1.27 12.86 0.28
N THR A 10 -1.83 14.02 0.60
CA THR A 10 -2.97 14.15 1.51
C THR A 10 -4.22 13.41 1.01
N PRO A 11 -5.12 12.94 1.90
CA PRO A 11 -6.37 12.31 1.49
C PRO A 11 -7.13 13.16 0.44
N CYS A 12 -7.85 12.49 -0.47
CA CYS A 12 -8.64 13.11 -1.53
C CYS A 12 -7.89 13.88 -2.64
N THR A 13 -6.55 13.87 -2.70
CA THR A 13 -5.78 14.49 -3.81
C THR A 13 -5.79 13.71 -5.13
N GLY A 14 -6.58 12.63 -5.24
CA GLY A 14 -6.67 11.83 -6.47
C GLY A 14 -5.62 10.72 -6.62
N LYS A 15 -4.84 10.41 -5.57
CA LYS A 15 -3.80 9.37 -5.59
C LYS A 15 -4.30 8.02 -6.13
N THR A 16 -5.44 7.54 -5.62
CA THR A 16 -6.03 6.26 -6.05
C THR A 16 -6.31 6.27 -7.55
N THR A 17 -6.96 7.32 -8.04
CA THR A 17 -7.26 7.51 -9.46
C THR A 17 -6.01 7.54 -10.32
N VAL A 18 -4.98 8.29 -9.91
CA VAL A 18 -3.70 8.36 -10.65
C VAL A 18 -3.00 7.00 -10.64
N SER A 19 -2.98 6.31 -9.50
CA SER A 19 -2.31 5.01 -9.37
C SER A 19 -2.94 3.92 -10.24
N GLU A 20 -4.28 3.88 -10.33
CA GLU A 20 -5.01 2.92 -11.17
C GLU A 20 -4.78 3.17 -12.66
N ILE A 21 -4.85 4.44 -13.09
CA ILE A 21 -4.57 4.81 -14.48
C ILE A 21 -3.11 4.49 -14.85
N LEU A 22 -2.17 4.81 -13.96
CA LEU A 22 -0.74 4.60 -14.20
C LEU A 22 -0.41 3.11 -14.29
N ALA A 23 -0.90 2.30 -13.35
CA ALA A 23 -0.70 0.85 -13.35
C ALA A 23 -1.26 0.21 -14.63
N GLY A 24 -2.48 0.60 -15.05
CA GLY A 24 -3.07 0.11 -16.30
C GLY A 24 -2.27 0.51 -17.54
N LYS A 25 -1.74 1.74 -17.59
CA LYS A 25 -0.92 2.22 -18.73
C LYS A 25 0.44 1.54 -18.81
N LEU A 26 1.06 1.25 -17.68
CA LEU A 26 2.36 0.59 -17.60
C LEU A 26 2.26 -0.94 -17.62
N ASN A 27 1.04 -1.49 -17.47
CA ASN A 27 0.80 -2.91 -17.20
C ASN A 27 1.60 -3.40 -15.98
N TRP A 28 1.59 -2.60 -14.92
CA TRP A 28 2.27 -2.88 -13.66
C TRP A 28 1.28 -3.32 -12.59
N GLU A 29 1.78 -4.05 -11.60
CA GLU A 29 1.01 -4.41 -10.42
C GLU A 29 0.74 -3.18 -9.56
N LEU A 30 -0.52 -3.00 -9.14
CA LEU A 30 -0.92 -1.94 -8.23
C LEU A 30 -1.10 -2.48 -6.82
N VAL A 31 -0.25 -2.04 -5.90
CA VAL A 31 -0.37 -2.36 -4.47
C VAL A 31 -1.05 -1.20 -3.74
N LYS A 32 -2.29 -1.41 -3.28
CA LYS A 32 -3.00 -0.46 -2.41
C LYS A 32 -2.64 -0.72 -0.95
N VAL A 33 -1.76 0.11 -0.39
CA VAL A 33 -1.20 -0.08 0.97
C VAL A 33 -2.28 -0.22 2.06
N ASN A 34 -3.33 0.60 2.02
CA ASN A 34 -4.43 0.51 2.99
C ASN A 34 -5.17 -0.82 2.91
N ASP A 35 -5.48 -1.28 1.70
CA ASP A 35 -6.22 -2.52 1.49
C ASP A 35 -5.36 -3.72 1.89
N LEU A 36 -4.05 -3.66 1.59
CA LEU A 36 -3.06 -4.66 2.00
C LEU A 36 -3.00 -4.79 3.53
N ALA A 37 -2.91 -3.67 4.25
CA ALA A 37 -2.89 -3.70 5.72
C ALA A 37 -4.17 -4.28 6.32
N ILE A 38 -5.35 -3.86 5.81
CA ILE A 38 -6.64 -4.31 6.35
C ILE A 38 -6.89 -5.79 6.03
N SER A 39 -6.62 -6.23 4.81
CA SER A 39 -6.82 -7.62 4.38
C SER A 39 -5.90 -8.62 5.09
N ASN A 40 -4.72 -8.18 5.53
CA ASN A 40 -3.77 -8.99 6.29
C ASN A 40 -3.91 -8.80 7.82
N ASN A 41 -4.99 -8.16 8.29
CA ASN A 41 -5.26 -7.91 9.71
C ASN A 41 -4.12 -7.16 10.44
N LEU A 42 -3.40 -6.27 9.75
CA LEU A 42 -2.29 -5.49 10.31
C LEU A 42 -2.79 -4.24 11.04
N VAL A 43 -3.81 -4.40 11.89
CA VAL A 43 -4.48 -3.31 12.61
C VAL A 43 -4.29 -3.54 14.11
N LEU A 44 -3.55 -2.64 14.76
CA LEU A 44 -3.27 -2.69 16.20
C LEU A 44 -4.47 -2.27 17.05
N GLY A 45 -5.36 -1.46 16.49
CA GLY A 45 -6.54 -0.96 17.18
C GLY A 45 -7.24 0.15 16.42
N ILE A 46 -8.06 0.89 17.14
CA ILE A 46 -8.79 2.06 16.63
C ILE A 46 -8.43 3.26 17.51
N ASP A 47 -8.08 4.37 16.87
CA ASP A 47 -7.99 5.68 17.51
C ASP A 47 -9.41 6.10 17.91
N GLU A 48 -9.67 6.16 19.22
CA GLU A 48 -11.03 6.39 19.76
C GLU A 48 -11.56 7.79 19.45
N ASP A 49 -10.69 8.78 19.27
CA ASP A 49 -11.08 10.16 18.98
C ASP A 49 -11.52 10.35 17.52
N LYS A 50 -10.86 9.64 16.59
CA LYS A 50 -11.05 9.81 15.13
C LYS A 50 -11.74 8.64 14.45
N GLY A 51 -11.87 7.50 15.15
CA GLY A 51 -12.36 6.25 14.58
C GLY A 51 -11.43 5.63 13.54
N TYR A 52 -10.15 6.02 13.51
CA TYR A 52 -9.19 5.56 12.51
C TYR A 52 -8.52 4.26 12.95
N LYS A 53 -8.32 3.34 12.00
CA LYS A 53 -7.53 2.14 12.26
C LYS A 53 -6.06 2.51 12.45
N VAL A 54 -5.47 2.08 13.56
CA VAL A 54 -4.04 2.21 13.81
C VAL A 54 -3.35 1.02 13.16
N ILE A 55 -2.56 1.28 12.13
CA ILE A 55 -1.88 0.24 11.34
C ILE A 55 -0.58 -0.17 12.03
N ASP A 56 -0.30 -1.47 12.03
CA ASP A 56 1.01 -2.01 12.40
C ASP A 56 2.02 -1.73 11.27
N ILE A 57 2.85 -0.70 11.47
CA ILE A 57 3.81 -0.26 10.46
C ILE A 57 4.94 -1.27 10.28
N ASP A 58 5.39 -1.91 11.35
CA ASP A 58 6.51 -2.86 11.31
C ASP A 58 6.11 -4.10 10.53
N ALA A 59 4.95 -4.68 10.84
CA ALA A 59 4.42 -5.83 10.10
C ALA A 59 4.09 -5.48 8.64
N LEU A 60 3.57 -4.28 8.38
CA LEU A 60 3.30 -3.82 7.01
C LEU A 60 4.59 -3.67 6.20
N ASN A 61 5.66 -3.19 6.83
CA ASN A 61 6.97 -3.05 6.19
C ASN A 61 7.54 -4.41 5.79
N GLU A 62 7.48 -5.41 6.68
CA GLU A 62 7.91 -6.78 6.36
C GLU A 62 7.13 -7.36 5.19
N LEU A 63 5.79 -7.19 5.17
CA LEU A 63 4.94 -7.68 4.10
C LEU A 63 5.25 -7.01 2.75
N LEU A 64 5.47 -5.68 2.74
CA LEU A 64 5.83 -4.96 1.52
C LEU A 64 7.19 -5.39 0.98
N LEU A 65 8.18 -5.62 1.86
CA LEU A 65 9.49 -6.12 1.47
C LEU A 65 9.40 -7.52 0.85
N ASP A 66 8.57 -8.42 1.41
CA ASP A 66 8.34 -9.74 0.85
C ASP A 66 7.74 -9.66 -0.57
N ILE A 67 6.71 -8.82 -0.77
CA ILE A 67 6.11 -8.59 -2.10
C ILE A 67 7.15 -8.08 -3.10
N ILE A 68 7.91 -7.04 -2.74
CA ILE A 68 8.93 -6.44 -3.61
C ILE A 68 10.01 -7.47 -3.96
N SER A 69 10.46 -8.26 -2.98
CA SER A 69 11.49 -9.27 -3.19
C SER A 69 11.05 -10.40 -4.12
N LYS A 70 9.76 -10.77 -4.11
CA LYS A 70 9.19 -11.77 -5.02
C LYS A 70 9.15 -11.24 -6.45
N THR A 71 8.85 -9.96 -6.65
CA THR A 71 8.87 -9.32 -7.97
C THR A 71 10.28 -9.22 -8.53
N ASP A 72 11.31 -9.08 -7.70
CA ASP A 72 12.72 -9.05 -8.14
C ASP A 72 13.29 -10.42 -8.53
N ASN A 73 12.67 -11.52 -8.07
CA ASN A 73 13.09 -12.90 -8.35
C ASN A 73 12.32 -13.56 -9.52
N LEU A 74 11.49 -12.78 -10.23
CA LEU A 74 10.79 -13.16 -11.47
C LEU A 74 11.55 -12.63 -12.70
#